data_AF-A0A4V2AZH5-F1
#
_entry.id   AF-A0A4V2AZH5-F1
#
_cell.length_a   1.000
_cell.length_b   1.000
_cell.length_c   1.000
_cell.angle_alpha   90.00
_cell.angle_beta   90.00
_cell.angle_gamma   90.00
#
_symmetry.space_group_name_H-M   'P 1'
#
loop_
_entity.id
_entity.type
_entity.pdbx_description
1 polymer ?
#
loop_
_entity_poly.entity_id
_entity_poly.type
_entity_poly.pdbx_seq_one_letter_code
_entity_poly.pdbx_strand_id
1 'polypeptide(L)'
;MKAVIFFFIYSSFFLAACAQPEAYPVPRVTEHLLPVGDATITVEKTSFDSTLPYFFVHLHANELTAAEAAQQVAAKEGIPLLRIINGEDRLLSFRQNSQVLRIDPNRIFSNAGIQKTIKLLNKESADAFAAVKGFRDTLLTLIDTGKIVIALHNNTNERFSILQYKADSALVH
;
A
#
# COMPACT_ATOMS: atom_id res chain seq x y z
N MET A 1 66.74 32.15 -39.89
CA MET A 1 65.36 31.60 -40.02
C MET A 1 65.33 30.18 -39.47
N LYS A 2 64.82 29.98 -38.25
CA LYS A 2 64.32 28.69 -37.75
C LYS A 2 63.19 28.99 -36.78
N ALA A 3 61.95 28.78 -37.21
CA ALA A 3 60.77 28.86 -36.36
C ALA A 3 60.54 27.48 -35.75
N VAL A 4 60.51 27.40 -34.42
CA VAL A 4 60.13 26.20 -33.68
C VAL A 4 58.64 26.32 -33.38
N ILE A 5 57.83 25.45 -33.98
CA ILE A 5 56.39 25.38 -33.73
C ILE A 5 56.17 24.29 -32.68
N PHE A 6 55.75 24.70 -31.47
CA PHE A 6 55.27 23.79 -30.43
C PHE A 6 53.80 23.46 -30.68
N PHE A 7 53.51 22.19 -30.98
CA PHE A 7 52.15 21.66 -31.05
C PHE A 7 51.70 21.26 -29.64
N PHE A 8 50.80 22.04 -29.03
CA PHE A 8 50.10 21.63 -27.82
C PHE A 8 48.88 20.79 -28.22
N ILE A 9 48.95 19.48 -28.01
CA ILE A 9 47.79 18.59 -28.13
C ILE A 9 47.06 18.60 -26.78
N TYR A 10 45.94 19.34 -26.71
CA TYR A 10 45.01 19.22 -25.59
C TYR A 10 44.20 17.92 -25.75
N SER A 11 44.51 16.91 -24.93
CA SER A 11 43.68 15.73 -24.78
C SER A 11 42.56 16.03 -23.79
N SER A 12 41.39 16.39 -24.31
CA SER A 12 40.17 16.51 -23.50
C SER A 12 39.62 15.11 -23.23
N PHE A 13 39.96 14.55 -22.07
CA PHE A 13 39.26 13.37 -21.54
C PHE A 13 37.85 13.78 -21.11
N PHE A 14 36.86 13.56 -21.99
CA PHE A 14 35.45 13.56 -21.60
C PHE A 14 35.20 12.31 -20.74
N LEU A 15 35.20 12.49 -19.42
CA LEU A 15 34.59 11.53 -18.50
C LEU A 15 33.08 11.57 -18.72
N ALA A 16 32.58 10.75 -19.65
CA ALA A 16 31.19 10.36 -19.67
C ALA A 16 30.94 9.50 -18.43
N ALA A 17 30.53 10.12 -17.31
CA ALA A 17 29.92 9.41 -16.21
C ALA A 17 28.60 8.84 -16.73
N CYS A 18 28.61 7.61 -17.23
CA CYS A 18 27.38 6.86 -17.41
C CYS A 18 26.74 6.72 -16.02
N ALA A 19 25.72 7.52 -15.75
CA ALA A 19 24.81 7.26 -14.63
C ALA A 19 24.22 5.87 -14.88
N GLN A 20 24.73 4.86 -14.17
CA GLN A 20 24.05 3.56 -14.14
C GLN A 20 22.65 3.81 -13.58
N PRO A 21 21.57 3.37 -14.25
CA PRO A 21 20.25 3.46 -13.67
C PRO A 21 20.28 2.73 -12.32
N GLU A 22 19.73 3.36 -11.28
CA GLU A 22 19.55 2.69 -9.99
C GLU A 22 18.83 1.37 -10.24
N ALA A 23 19.48 0.26 -9.91
CA ALA A 23 18.91 -1.07 -10.08
C ALA A 23 17.87 -1.29 -8.99
N TYR A 24 16.61 -0.97 -9.29
CA TYR A 24 15.51 -1.25 -8.39
C TYR A 24 15.24 -2.75 -8.28
N PRO A 25 14.79 -3.24 -7.12
CA PRO A 25 14.38 -4.63 -6.97
C PRO A 25 13.18 -4.92 -7.89
N VAL A 26 13.22 -6.06 -8.58
CA VAL A 26 12.17 -6.46 -9.52
C VAL A 26 10.91 -6.86 -8.77
N PRO A 27 9.75 -6.21 -9.03
CA PRO A 27 8.50 -6.57 -8.37
C PRO A 27 7.91 -7.85 -8.96
N ARG A 28 7.31 -8.68 -8.10
CA ARG A 28 6.38 -9.75 -8.46
C ARG A 28 4.99 -9.36 -7.98
N VAL A 29 4.07 -9.11 -8.90
CA VAL A 29 2.69 -8.78 -8.61
C VAL A 29 1.84 -10.04 -8.69
N THR A 30 0.99 -10.27 -7.69
CA THR A 30 0.03 -11.38 -7.67
C THR A 30 -1.33 -10.87 -7.24
N GLU A 31 -2.36 -11.27 -7.97
CA GLU A 31 -3.75 -10.99 -7.61
C GLU A 31 -4.35 -12.18 -6.87
N HIS A 32 -5.05 -11.89 -5.79
CA HIS A 32 -5.79 -12.85 -4.98
C HIS A 32 -7.27 -12.50 -5.02
N LEU A 33 -8.10 -13.42 -5.49
CA LEU A 33 -9.56 -13.27 -5.46
C LEU A 33 -10.09 -13.83 -4.15
N LEU A 34 -10.41 -12.93 -3.21
CA LEU A 34 -10.86 -13.34 -1.88
C LEU A 34 -12.39 -13.37 -1.82
N PRO A 35 -13.01 -14.48 -1.39
CA PRO A 35 -14.46 -14.57 -1.28
C PRO A 35 -14.99 -13.67 -0.16
N VAL A 36 -16.12 -13.03 -0.43
CA VAL A 36 -16.93 -12.32 0.57
C VAL A 36 -18.40 -12.41 0.17
N GLY A 37 -19.16 -13.18 0.93
CA GLY A 37 -20.53 -13.56 0.58
C GLY A 37 -20.59 -14.25 -0.78
N ASP A 38 -21.44 -13.74 -1.67
CA ASP A 38 -21.66 -14.25 -3.02
C ASP A 38 -20.72 -13.60 -4.06
N ALA A 39 -19.73 -12.82 -3.62
CA ALA A 39 -18.80 -12.10 -4.49
C ALA A 39 -17.34 -12.42 -4.15
N THR A 40 -16.44 -11.90 -4.98
CA THR A 40 -15.00 -11.87 -4.70
C THR A 40 -14.49 -10.44 -4.71
N ILE A 41 -13.50 -10.17 -3.86
CA ILE A 41 -12.76 -8.90 -3.82
C ILE A 41 -11.33 -9.19 -4.25
N THR A 42 -10.83 -8.41 -5.20
CA THR A 42 -9.44 -8.52 -5.66
C THR A 42 -8.49 -7.86 -4.67
N VAL A 43 -7.48 -8.61 -4.26
CA VAL A 43 -6.37 -8.13 -3.43
C VAL A 43 -5.08 -8.31 -4.21
N GLU A 44 -4.38 -7.22 -4.47
CA GLU A 44 -3.09 -7.21 -5.15
C GLU A 44 -1.97 -7.28 -4.11
N LYS A 45 -1.01 -8.19 -4.31
CA LYS A 45 0.21 -8.29 -3.52
C LYS A 45 1.42 -8.09 -4.42
N THR A 46 2.16 -7.02 -4.17
CA THR A 46 3.47 -6.76 -4.77
C THR A 46 4.55 -7.24 -3.82
N SER A 47 5.40 -8.14 -4.28
CA SER A 47 6.49 -8.74 -3.51
C SER A 47 7.84 -8.47 -4.17
N PHE A 48 8.89 -8.40 -3.36
CA PHE A 48 10.27 -8.21 -3.80
C PHE A 48 11.15 -9.29 -3.18
N ASP A 49 12.29 -9.57 -3.79
CA ASP A 49 13.35 -10.32 -3.13
C ASP A 49 14.11 -9.38 -2.18
N SER A 50 13.53 -9.17 -1.00
CA SER A 50 13.97 -8.17 -0.03
C SER A 50 13.91 -8.69 1.39
N THR A 51 14.98 -8.45 2.14
CA THR A 51 15.13 -8.80 3.56
C THR A 51 14.64 -7.69 4.50
N LEU A 52 14.09 -6.59 3.95
CA LEU A 52 13.58 -5.50 4.78
C LEU A 52 12.46 -6.00 5.71
N PRO A 53 12.44 -5.52 6.97
CA PRO A 53 11.49 -5.97 7.98
C PRO A 53 10.12 -5.27 7.84
N TYR A 54 9.84 -4.59 6.73
CA TYR A 54 8.62 -3.79 6.55
C TYR A 54 7.65 -4.45 5.57
N PHE A 55 6.35 -4.26 5.81
CA PHE A 55 5.28 -4.69 4.92
C PHE A 55 4.20 -3.60 4.87
N PHE A 56 3.91 -3.10 3.67
CA PHE A 56 2.91 -2.06 3.47
C PHE A 56 1.52 -2.65 3.25
N VAL A 57 0.51 -2.03 3.84
CA VAL A 57 -0.90 -2.38 3.66
C VAL A 57 -1.69 -1.12 3.33
N HIS A 58 -2.44 -1.14 2.23
CA HIS A 58 -3.31 -0.04 1.80
C HIS A 58 -4.69 -0.61 1.44
N LEU A 59 -5.72 -0.20 2.17
CA LEU A 59 -7.03 -0.88 2.15
C LEU A 59 -8.14 -0.07 1.48
N HIS A 60 -8.08 1.26 1.53
CA HIS A 60 -9.07 2.12 0.92
C HIS A 60 -8.65 2.49 -0.50
N ALA A 61 -9.32 1.93 -1.50
CA ALA A 61 -8.98 2.20 -2.90
C ALA A 61 -9.14 3.67 -3.29
N ASN A 62 -9.94 4.46 -2.56
CA ASN A 62 -10.14 5.88 -2.80
C ASN A 62 -9.00 6.79 -2.29
N GLU A 63 -8.03 6.25 -1.55
CA GLU A 63 -6.90 7.01 -1.01
C GLU A 63 -5.73 7.05 -2.02
N LEU A 64 -5.97 7.69 -3.16
CA LEU A 64 -5.11 7.63 -4.36
C LEU A 64 -3.68 8.13 -4.10
N THR A 65 -3.52 9.29 -3.46
CA THR A 65 -2.19 9.85 -3.16
C THR A 65 -1.34 8.91 -2.29
N ALA A 66 -1.93 8.26 -1.29
CA ALA A 66 -1.26 7.26 -0.48
C ALA A 66 -0.94 6.00 -1.28
N ALA A 67 -1.83 5.57 -2.18
CA ALA A 67 -1.56 4.44 -3.07
C ALA A 67 -0.35 4.72 -3.98
N GLU A 68 -0.32 5.89 -4.62
CA GLU A 68 0.78 6.31 -5.49
C GLU A 68 2.11 6.39 -4.73
N ALA A 69 2.11 7.05 -3.56
CA ALA A 69 3.29 7.14 -2.70
C ALA A 69 3.75 5.75 -2.22
N ALA A 70 2.81 4.88 -1.82
CA ALA A 70 3.09 3.52 -1.41
C ALA A 70 3.78 2.74 -2.51
N GLN A 71 3.25 2.78 -3.74
CA GLN A 71 3.80 2.06 -4.88
C GLN A 71 5.21 2.55 -5.24
N GLN A 72 5.43 3.87 -5.24
CA GLN A 72 6.74 4.45 -5.53
C GLN A 72 7.79 4.04 -4.49
N VAL A 73 7.48 4.18 -3.20
CA VAL A 73 8.40 3.81 -2.12
C VAL A 73 8.61 2.30 -2.07
N ALA A 74 7.55 1.50 -2.25
CA ALA A 74 7.64 0.05 -2.32
C ALA A 74 8.57 -0.42 -3.44
N ALA A 75 8.41 0.12 -4.65
CA ALA A 75 9.25 -0.21 -5.80
C ALA A 75 10.70 0.24 -5.62
N LYS A 76 10.90 1.44 -5.06
CA LYS A 76 12.22 2.00 -4.82
C LYS A 76 13.02 1.19 -3.80
N GLU A 77 12.40 0.89 -2.66
CA GLU A 77 13.07 0.30 -1.50
C GLU A 77 12.94 -1.23 -1.46
N GLY A 78 12.08 -1.81 -2.29
CA GLY A 78 11.78 -3.24 -2.26
C GLY A 78 10.93 -3.66 -1.07
N ILE A 79 9.97 -2.82 -0.66
CA ILE A 79 9.05 -3.13 0.46
C ILE A 79 7.81 -3.82 -0.09
N PRO A 80 7.46 -5.04 0.35
CA PRO A 80 6.22 -5.70 -0.06
C PRO A 80 4.98 -4.85 0.25
N LEU A 81 4.00 -4.86 -0.64
CA LEU A 81 2.80 -4.04 -0.56
C LEU A 81 1.55 -4.87 -0.86
N LEU A 82 0.56 -4.80 0.02
CA LEU A 82 -0.76 -5.40 -0.15
C LEU A 82 -1.81 -4.31 -0.34
N ARG A 83 -2.65 -4.45 -1.38
CA ARG A 83 -3.67 -3.48 -1.77
C ARG A 83 -5.01 -4.15 -2.03
N ILE A 84 -6.09 -3.52 -1.59
CA ILE A 84 -7.45 -3.89 -2.03
C ILE A 84 -7.78 -3.12 -3.30
N ILE A 85 -8.21 -3.83 -4.34
CA ILE A 85 -8.65 -3.23 -5.61
C ILE A 85 -10.17 -3.14 -5.60
N ASN A 86 -10.69 -1.91 -5.60
CA ASN A 86 -12.13 -1.65 -5.41
C ASN A 86 -12.61 -0.40 -6.16
N GLY A 87 -12.18 -0.21 -7.42
CA GLY A 87 -12.70 0.85 -8.30
C GLY A 87 -12.68 2.26 -7.69
N GLU A 88 -11.66 2.56 -6.90
CA GLU A 88 -11.50 3.83 -6.18
C GLU A 88 -12.61 4.15 -5.16
N ASP A 89 -13.44 3.18 -4.74
CA ASP A 89 -14.39 3.34 -3.64
C ASP A 89 -13.72 3.03 -2.28
N ARG A 90 -14.10 3.80 -1.27
CA ARG A 90 -13.72 3.60 0.13
C ARG A 90 -14.31 2.30 0.67
N LEU A 91 -15.59 2.05 0.37
CA LEU A 91 -16.34 0.93 0.95
C LEU A 91 -16.31 -0.27 -0.01
N LEU A 92 -16.05 -1.45 0.53
CA LEU A 92 -16.25 -2.67 -0.24
C LEU A 92 -17.74 -2.94 -0.35
N SER A 93 -18.22 -3.16 -1.57
CA SER A 93 -19.61 -3.51 -1.84
C SER A 93 -19.68 -4.93 -2.41
N PHE A 94 -20.49 -5.79 -1.80
CA PHE A 94 -20.62 -7.19 -2.21
C PHE A 94 -22.06 -7.69 -2.02
N ARG A 95 -22.40 -8.83 -2.64
CA ARG A 95 -23.73 -9.43 -2.48
C ARG A 95 -23.70 -10.53 -1.41
N GLN A 96 -24.77 -10.62 -0.64
CA GLN A 96 -25.07 -11.74 0.25
C GLN A 96 -26.57 -12.01 0.22
N ASN A 97 -26.98 -13.20 -0.20
CA ASN A 97 -28.40 -13.61 -0.28
C ASN A 97 -29.25 -12.57 -1.04
N SER A 98 -28.76 -12.13 -2.21
CA SER A 98 -29.38 -11.10 -3.06
C SER A 98 -29.44 -9.67 -2.48
N GLN A 99 -28.87 -9.42 -1.30
CA GLN A 99 -28.74 -8.06 -0.74
C GLN A 99 -27.34 -7.51 -1.03
N VAL A 100 -27.26 -6.22 -1.40
CA VAL A 100 -25.98 -5.53 -1.51
C VAL A 100 -25.58 -5.02 -0.14
N LEU A 101 -24.42 -5.46 0.34
CA LEU A 101 -23.82 -5.07 1.60
C LEU A 101 -22.59 -4.20 1.37
N ARG A 102 -22.34 -3.28 2.30
CA ARG A 102 -21.16 -2.41 2.29
C ARG A 102 -20.39 -2.49 3.61
N ILE A 103 -19.07 -2.50 3.55
CA ILE A 103 -18.20 -2.49 4.73
C ILE A 103 -17.03 -1.51 4.55
N ASP A 104 -16.54 -0.99 5.66
CA ASP A 104 -15.25 -0.29 5.70
C ASP A 104 -14.14 -1.34 5.92
N PRO A 105 -13.22 -1.55 4.95
CA PRO A 105 -12.19 -2.58 5.05
C PRO A 105 -11.17 -2.30 6.18
N ASN A 106 -11.04 -1.06 6.65
CA ASN A 106 -10.18 -0.74 7.78
C ASN A 106 -10.85 -1.04 9.15
N ARG A 107 -12.12 -1.47 9.15
CA ARG A 107 -12.84 -1.84 10.39
C ARG A 107 -12.96 -3.34 10.62
N ILE A 108 -12.56 -4.19 9.67
CA ILE A 108 -12.86 -5.62 9.75
C ILE A 108 -11.92 -6.43 10.64
N PHE A 109 -10.77 -5.89 11.06
CA PHE A 109 -9.74 -6.65 11.80
C PHE A 109 -10.13 -7.08 13.21
N SER A 110 -11.31 -6.73 13.70
CA SER A 110 -11.86 -7.23 14.97
C SER A 110 -13.33 -7.59 14.82
N ASN A 111 -13.81 -8.55 15.61
CA ASN A 111 -15.23 -8.91 15.62
C ASN A 111 -16.12 -7.69 15.93
N ALA A 112 -15.72 -6.86 16.90
CA ALA A 112 -16.43 -5.65 17.25
C ALA A 112 -16.45 -4.62 16.09
N GLY A 113 -15.35 -4.52 15.34
CA GLY A 113 -15.27 -3.65 14.17
C GLY A 113 -16.16 -4.12 13.02
N ILE A 114 -16.19 -5.43 12.75
CA ILE A 114 -17.12 -6.05 11.79
C ILE A 114 -18.57 -5.73 12.17
N GLN A 115 -18.95 -5.99 13.43
CA GLN A 115 -20.31 -5.71 13.91
C GLN A 115 -20.66 -4.22 13.75
N LYS A 116 -19.76 -3.33 14.14
CA LYS A 116 -19.97 -1.88 14.03
C LYS A 116 -20.14 -1.42 12.58
N THR A 117 -19.30 -1.90 11.66
CA THR A 117 -19.43 -1.48 10.25
C THR A 117 -20.69 -2.05 9.60
N ILE A 118 -21.10 -3.28 9.95
CA ILE A 118 -22.34 -3.87 9.43
C ILE A 118 -23.54 -3.08 9.93
N LYS A 119 -23.62 -2.82 11.24
CA LYS A 119 -24.71 -2.06 11.86
C LYS A 119 -24.85 -0.64 11.31
N LEU A 120 -23.72 0.00 10.99
CA LEU A 120 -23.73 1.38 10.49
C LEU A 120 -24.19 1.48 9.04
N LEU A 121 -23.83 0.50 8.19
CA LEU A 121 -23.97 0.61 6.74
C LEU A 121 -25.05 -0.30 6.16
N ASN A 122 -25.56 -1.26 6.94
CA ASN A 122 -26.46 -2.30 6.48
C ASN A 122 -27.52 -2.63 7.53
N LYS A 123 -28.48 -3.47 7.14
CA LYS A 123 -29.31 -4.18 8.10
C LYS A 123 -28.48 -5.28 8.77
N GLU A 124 -28.54 -5.37 10.11
CA GLU A 124 -27.83 -6.40 10.86
C GLU A 124 -28.22 -7.81 10.38
N SER A 125 -27.21 -8.65 10.13
CA SER A 125 -27.36 -10.03 9.66
C SER A 125 -26.19 -10.88 10.15
N ALA A 126 -26.50 -12.07 10.66
CA ALA A 126 -25.49 -13.05 11.08
C ALA A 126 -24.65 -13.54 9.88
N ASP A 127 -25.28 -13.72 8.72
CA ASP A 127 -24.62 -14.15 7.49
C ASP A 127 -23.62 -13.10 7.01
N ALA A 128 -23.98 -11.81 7.10
CA ALA A 128 -23.09 -10.70 6.78
C ALA A 128 -21.83 -10.71 7.68
N PHE A 129 -22.02 -10.95 8.98
CA PHE A 129 -20.90 -11.06 9.90
C PHE A 129 -19.99 -12.24 9.54
N ALA A 130 -20.56 -13.41 9.26
CA ALA A 130 -19.80 -14.60 8.89
C ALA A 130 -19.01 -14.40 7.58
N ALA A 131 -19.62 -13.80 6.57
CA ALA A 131 -18.98 -13.48 5.29
C ALA A 131 -17.78 -12.54 5.46
N VAL A 132 -17.97 -11.44 6.20
CA VAL A 132 -16.89 -10.45 6.43
C VAL A 132 -15.80 -11.04 7.32
N LYS A 133 -16.15 -11.89 8.29
CA LYS A 133 -15.19 -12.61 9.12
C LYS A 133 -14.33 -13.55 8.27
N GLY A 134 -14.93 -14.33 7.37
CA GLY A 134 -14.20 -15.21 6.45
C GLY A 134 -13.27 -14.45 5.51
N PHE A 135 -13.75 -13.32 4.97
CA PHE A 135 -12.92 -12.41 4.18
C PHE A 135 -11.71 -11.88 4.96
N ARG A 136 -11.92 -11.38 6.19
CA ARG A 136 -10.85 -10.95 7.10
C ARG A 136 -9.84 -12.07 7.35
N ASP A 137 -10.32 -13.25 7.73
CA ASP A 137 -9.46 -14.38 8.08
C ASP A 137 -8.58 -14.79 6.88
N THR A 138 -9.13 -14.72 5.66
CA THR A 138 -8.37 -14.98 4.44
C THR A 138 -7.39 -13.85 4.12
N LEU A 139 -7.79 -12.58 4.24
CA LEU A 139 -6.93 -11.41 4.03
C LEU A 139 -5.71 -11.43 4.95
N LEU A 140 -5.90 -11.80 6.23
CA LEU A 140 -4.83 -11.90 7.22
C LEU A 140 -3.75 -12.92 6.82
N THR A 141 -4.07 -13.94 6.01
CA THR A 141 -3.08 -14.92 5.54
C THR A 141 -2.13 -14.33 4.49
N LEU A 142 -2.50 -13.22 3.85
CA LEU A 142 -1.67 -12.52 2.86
C LEU A 142 -0.71 -11.50 3.49
N ILE A 143 -0.99 -11.07 4.73
CA ILE A 143 -0.18 -10.14 5.50
C ILE A 143 0.96 -10.91 6.18
N ASP A 144 2.19 -10.47 5.94
CA ASP A 144 3.37 -11.06 6.59
C ASP A 144 3.48 -10.56 8.03
N THR A 145 2.95 -11.35 8.97
CA THR A 145 2.97 -11.02 10.41
C THR A 145 4.35 -11.15 11.05
N GLY A 146 5.36 -11.66 10.33
CA GLY A 146 6.75 -11.63 10.75
C GLY A 146 7.44 -10.28 10.50
N LYS A 147 6.79 -9.38 9.77
CA LYS A 147 7.28 -8.03 9.45
C LYS A 147 6.52 -6.96 10.23
N ILE A 148 7.13 -5.79 10.34
CA ILE A 148 6.49 -4.56 10.80
C ILE A 148 5.48 -4.14 9.73
N VAL A 149 4.20 -4.28 10.05
CA VAL A 149 3.10 -3.87 9.17
C VAL A 149 2.88 -2.37 9.30
N ILE A 150 2.94 -1.67 8.16
CA ILE A 150 2.72 -0.22 8.08
C ILE A 150 1.46 0.00 7.24
N ALA A 151 0.40 0.48 7.89
CA ALA A 151 -0.85 0.85 7.24
C ALA A 151 -0.72 2.24 6.61
N LEU A 152 -1.02 2.36 5.33
CA LEU A 152 -0.86 3.57 4.55
C LEU A 152 -2.22 4.18 4.23
N HIS A 153 -2.33 5.48 4.51
CA HIS A 153 -3.58 6.22 4.35
C HIS A 153 -3.33 7.66 3.87
N ASN A 154 -4.33 8.25 3.21
CA ASN A 154 -4.33 9.69 3.00
C ASN A 154 -4.60 10.40 4.33
N ASN A 155 -3.92 11.53 4.55
CA ASN A 155 -4.33 12.47 5.59
C ASN A 155 -5.53 13.27 5.09
N THR A 156 -6.48 13.57 5.99
CA THR A 156 -7.54 14.53 5.67
C THR A 156 -7.10 15.94 6.07
N ASN A 157 -7.69 16.96 5.46
CA ASN A 157 -7.36 18.36 5.74
C ASN A 157 -7.63 18.79 7.19
N GLU A 158 -8.33 17.98 7.98
CA GLU A 158 -8.78 18.38 9.30
C GLU A 158 -7.87 17.89 10.44
N ARG A 159 -7.14 16.75 10.32
CA ARG A 159 -6.16 16.24 11.33
C ARG A 159 -5.15 15.24 10.73
N PHE A 160 -4.02 15.04 11.41
CA PHE A 160 -2.97 14.02 11.24
C PHE A 160 -1.86 14.27 10.19
N SER A 161 -1.54 15.53 9.89
CA SER A 161 -0.32 15.82 9.11
C SER A 161 0.95 15.47 9.90
N ILE A 162 2.04 15.14 9.21
CA ILE A 162 3.37 14.90 9.85
C ILE A 162 3.83 16.10 10.69
N LEU A 163 3.36 17.31 10.36
CA LEU A 163 3.66 18.52 11.12
C LEU A 163 3.04 18.49 12.53
N GLN A 164 1.90 17.84 12.71
CA GLN A 164 1.29 17.67 14.03
C GLN A 164 2.08 16.65 14.88
N TYR A 165 2.58 15.57 14.29
CA TYR A 165 3.49 14.65 14.99
C TYR A 165 4.85 15.27 15.34
N LYS A 166 5.30 16.27 14.55
CA LYS A 166 6.48 17.08 14.88
C LYS A 166 6.23 18.11 15.98
N ALA A 167 5.00 18.55 16.17
CA ALA A 167 4.65 19.49 17.24
C ALA A 167 4.51 18.80 18.61
N ASP A 168 4.21 17.50 18.61
CA ASP A 168 4.01 16.68 19.82
C ASP A 168 5.31 16.03 20.35
N SER A 169 6.47 16.30 19.74
CA SER A 169 7.78 15.87 20.30
C SER A 169 8.22 16.68 21.53
N ALA A 170 7.34 17.55 22.05
CA ALA A 170 7.46 18.20 23.34
C ALA A 170 6.66 17.49 24.46
N LEU A 171 6.45 16.16 24.36
CA LEU A 171 5.98 15.36 25.49
C LEU A 171 7.06 15.32 26.59
N VAL A 172 6.95 16.29 27.49
CA VAL A 172 7.11 16.22 28.95
C VAL A 172 7.79 14.94 29.45
N HIS A 173 9.06 15.06 29.84
CA HIS A 173 9.59 14.35 31.01
C HIS A 173 9.06 15.00 32.28
#